data_AF-A0A964DB00-F1
#
_entry.id   AF-A0A964DB00-F1
#
_cell.length_a   1.000
_cell.length_b   1.000
_cell.length_c   1.000
_cell.angle_alpha   90.00
_cell.angle_beta   90.00
_cell.angle_gamma   90.00
#
_symmetry.space_group_name_H-M   'P 1'
#
loop_
_entity.id
_entity.type
_entity.pdbx_description
1 polymer ?
#
loop_
_entity_poly.entity_id
_entity_poly.type
_entity_poly.pdbx_seq_one_letter_code
_entity_poly.pdbx_strand_id
1 'polypeptide(L)'
;MTKQNCLELDFSWKDWESWNYLRALSLPTLPWAAPFLPLLGLPNALLEQPSIWESIYTQAFIEYETDYRLRDWTGSPDGERGELRRQIVTKALSLLAQQMGRNVAIDLEKWVRFHECCPEAERAMTEWQITLRYAYISPKSRRYPRKVPPPAVLEPILPEISELVALARRTEIKDALKRVAPPPPYEQIPYEYMEHCYEELMLSQVIDRSLTLKALQTIASKLNDTERSEVAMWAEIQARTMSRYGKPENLCGDKYLQVELPCFDVPSLLDFSTLDESA
;
A
#
# COMPACT_ATOMS: atom_id res chain seq x y z
N MET A 1 36.72 -14.21 22.84
CA MET A 1 35.65 -14.17 21.81
C MET A 1 34.35 -14.11 22.58
N THR A 2 33.88 -12.90 22.83
CA THR A 2 32.83 -12.61 23.80
C THR A 2 31.89 -11.59 23.21
N LYS A 3 30.59 -11.92 23.30
CA LYS A 3 29.41 -11.05 23.25
C LYS A 3 29.72 -9.55 23.26
N GLN A 4 29.65 -8.90 22.11
CA GLN A 4 29.27 -7.48 21.99
C GLN A 4 29.11 -7.16 20.50
N ASN A 5 28.06 -6.40 20.19
CA ASN A 5 27.59 -6.01 18.85
C ASN A 5 26.53 -6.94 18.22
N CYS A 6 25.61 -7.47 19.04
CA CYS A 6 24.21 -7.30 18.65
C CYS A 6 23.95 -5.79 18.73
N LEU A 7 24.35 -5.08 17.67
CA LEU A 7 23.82 -3.75 17.41
C LEU A 7 22.32 -3.90 17.56
N GLU A 8 21.76 -3.10 18.46
CA GLU A 8 20.35 -2.77 18.52
C GLU A 8 19.95 -2.36 17.09
N LEU A 9 19.55 -3.36 16.30
CA LEU A 9 18.72 -3.15 15.14
C LEU A 9 17.49 -2.51 15.74
N ASP A 10 17.41 -1.20 15.58
CA ASP A 10 16.27 -0.38 15.94
C ASP A 10 15.08 -1.00 15.20
N PHE A 11 14.41 -1.94 15.87
CA PHE A 11 13.30 -2.76 15.39
C PHE A 11 12.11 -1.84 15.20
N SER A 12 12.15 -1.00 14.17
CA SER A 12 11.16 0.05 14.01
C SER A 12 9.89 -0.47 13.35
N TRP A 13 9.29 -1.53 13.91
CA TRP A 13 7.83 -1.54 13.95
C TRP A 13 7.45 -0.49 14.99
N LYS A 14 7.29 0.74 14.50
CA LYS A 14 7.02 1.85 15.40
C LYS A 14 5.63 1.61 15.97
N ASP A 15 5.45 1.76 17.27
CA ASP A 15 4.21 1.33 17.91
C ASP A 15 2.97 2.07 17.36
N TRP A 16 3.14 3.26 16.78
CA TRP A 16 2.10 3.98 16.05
C TRP A 16 1.66 3.28 14.74
N GLU A 17 2.53 2.50 14.09
CA GLU A 17 2.24 1.73 12.87
C GLU A 17 1.37 0.49 13.18
N SER A 18 1.35 0.02 14.44
CA SER A 18 0.60 -1.18 14.85
C SER A 18 -0.90 -1.09 14.55
N TRP A 19 -1.45 0.13 14.61
CA TRP A 19 -2.86 0.41 14.32
C TRP A 19 -3.19 0.27 12.83
N ASN A 20 -2.21 0.59 11.98
CA ASN A 20 -2.36 0.56 10.54
C ASN A 20 -2.38 -0.88 10.01
N TYR A 21 -1.69 -1.82 10.65
CA TYR A 21 -1.64 -3.22 10.22
C TYR A 21 -3.02 -3.88 10.24
N LEU A 22 -3.69 -3.94 11.39
CA LEU A 22 -5.01 -4.61 11.49
C LEU A 22 -6.04 -3.95 10.57
N ARG A 23 -5.99 -2.63 10.41
CA ARG A 23 -6.88 -1.90 9.49
C ARG A 23 -6.62 -2.22 8.03
N ALA A 24 -5.36 -2.23 7.60
CA ALA A 24 -4.99 -2.61 6.23
C ALA A 24 -5.41 -4.04 5.91
N LEU A 25 -5.18 -4.93 6.87
CA LEU A 25 -5.42 -6.36 6.79
C LEU A 25 -6.90 -6.74 6.77
N SER A 26 -7.78 -5.83 7.20
CA SER A 26 -9.24 -6.01 7.10
C SER A 26 -9.77 -5.77 5.68
N LEU A 27 -9.08 -4.94 4.88
CA LEU A 27 -9.58 -4.51 3.58
C LEU A 27 -9.92 -5.68 2.63
N PRO A 28 -9.09 -6.75 2.54
CA PRO A 28 -9.40 -7.89 1.69
C PRO A 28 -10.59 -8.74 2.18
N THR A 29 -11.04 -8.54 3.43
CA THR A 29 -12.11 -9.34 4.05
C THR A 29 -13.46 -8.63 3.99
N LEU A 30 -13.53 -7.42 3.43
CA LEU A 30 -14.77 -6.64 3.33
C LEU A 30 -15.66 -7.20 2.22
N PRO A 31 -16.88 -7.72 2.52
CA PRO A 31 -17.70 -8.39 1.51
C PRO A 31 -18.09 -7.48 0.33
N TRP A 32 -18.33 -6.20 0.60
CA TRP A 32 -18.69 -5.21 -0.42
C TRP A 32 -17.48 -4.75 -1.26
N ALA A 33 -16.25 -5.01 -0.81
CA ALA A 33 -15.02 -4.70 -1.54
C ALA A 33 -14.61 -5.80 -2.52
N ALA A 34 -15.28 -6.96 -2.51
CA ALA A 34 -14.96 -8.11 -3.36
C ALA A 34 -14.71 -7.76 -4.85
N PRO A 35 -15.52 -6.91 -5.52
CA PRO A 35 -15.29 -6.54 -6.92
C PRO A 35 -13.99 -5.75 -7.17
N PHE A 36 -13.40 -5.18 -6.12
CA PHE A 36 -12.24 -4.30 -6.20
C PHE A 36 -10.95 -4.98 -5.74
N LEU A 37 -11.01 -6.19 -5.17
CA LEU A 37 -9.81 -6.92 -4.71
C LEU A 37 -8.71 -7.03 -5.79
N PRO A 38 -9.02 -7.30 -7.08
CA PRO A 38 -8.00 -7.35 -8.12
C PRO A 38 -7.26 -6.02 -8.37
N LEU A 39 -7.79 -4.90 -7.87
CA LEU A 39 -7.20 -3.56 -7.98
C LEU A 39 -6.33 -3.20 -6.79
N LEU A 40 -6.33 -4.00 -5.73
CA LEU A 40 -5.60 -3.72 -4.49
C LEU A 40 -4.12 -4.07 -4.57
N GLY A 41 -3.65 -4.78 -5.61
CA GLY A 41 -2.25 -5.22 -5.68
C GLY A 41 -1.88 -6.30 -4.64
N LEU A 42 -2.88 -7.06 -4.18
CA LEU A 42 -2.69 -8.21 -3.28
C LEU A 42 -1.95 -9.36 -3.98
N PRO A 43 -1.28 -10.25 -3.21
CA PRO A 43 -0.75 -11.50 -3.74
C PRO A 43 -1.80 -12.32 -4.50
N ASN A 44 -1.45 -12.84 -5.69
CA ASN A 44 -2.40 -13.58 -6.55
C ASN A 44 -3.05 -14.77 -5.83
N ALA A 45 -2.30 -15.49 -5.00
CA ALA A 45 -2.84 -16.61 -4.24
C ALA A 45 -4.01 -16.19 -3.33
N LEU A 46 -3.96 -14.98 -2.74
CA LEU A 46 -5.05 -14.42 -1.93
C LEU A 46 -6.26 -14.00 -2.77
N LEU A 47 -6.06 -13.61 -4.02
CA LEU A 47 -7.17 -13.32 -4.94
C LEU A 47 -7.87 -14.60 -5.41
N GLU A 48 -7.13 -15.69 -5.54
CA GLU A 48 -7.69 -17.01 -5.91
C GLU A 48 -8.46 -17.67 -4.77
N GLN A 49 -8.00 -17.49 -3.52
CA GLN A 49 -8.59 -18.10 -2.33
C GLN A 49 -8.80 -17.09 -1.18
N PRO A 50 -9.63 -16.05 -1.37
CA PRO A 50 -9.79 -14.97 -0.39
C PRO A 50 -10.36 -15.44 0.96
N SER A 51 -11.13 -16.53 0.95
CA SER A 51 -11.75 -17.11 2.15
C SER A 51 -10.73 -17.62 3.19
N ILE A 52 -9.52 -18.00 2.75
CA ILE A 52 -8.45 -18.41 3.68
C ILE A 52 -8.07 -17.23 4.57
N TRP A 53 -7.81 -16.07 3.96
CA TRP A 53 -7.46 -14.87 4.71
C TRP A 53 -8.63 -14.33 5.52
N GLU A 54 -9.84 -14.34 4.97
CA GLU A 54 -11.06 -13.95 5.69
C GLU A 54 -11.21 -14.74 7.00
N SER A 55 -11.00 -16.05 6.98
CA SER A 55 -11.09 -16.89 8.17
C SER A 55 -9.98 -16.58 9.18
N ILE A 56 -8.74 -16.46 8.72
CA ILE A 56 -7.58 -16.16 9.58
C ILE A 56 -7.75 -14.79 10.24
N TYR A 57 -8.08 -13.76 9.46
CA TYR A 57 -8.29 -12.41 9.95
C TYR A 57 -9.45 -12.34 10.93
N THR A 58 -10.58 -12.99 10.65
CA THR A 58 -11.73 -13.02 11.56
C THR A 58 -11.35 -13.59 12.92
N GLN A 59 -10.63 -14.71 12.94
CA GLN A 59 -10.15 -15.32 14.18
C GLN A 59 -9.18 -14.40 14.93
N ALA A 60 -8.23 -13.79 14.20
CA ALA A 60 -7.26 -12.86 14.76
C ALA A 60 -7.94 -11.61 15.36
N PHE A 61 -8.99 -11.09 14.71
CA PHE A 61 -9.74 -9.94 15.19
C PHE A 61 -10.56 -10.26 16.44
N ILE A 62 -11.21 -11.43 16.51
CA ILE A 62 -11.92 -11.89 17.71
C ILE A 62 -10.95 -12.05 18.88
N GLU A 63 -9.78 -12.64 18.65
CA GLU A 63 -8.72 -12.79 19.66
C GLU A 63 -8.24 -11.42 20.15
N TYR A 64 -7.96 -10.49 19.24
CA TYR A 64 -7.60 -9.11 19.57
C TYR A 64 -8.66 -8.43 20.44
N GLU A 65 -9.93 -8.44 20.02
CA GLU A 65 -11.03 -7.82 20.78
C GLU A 65 -11.21 -8.43 22.17
N THR A 66 -11.06 -9.75 22.27
CA THR A 66 -11.20 -10.48 23.54
C THR A 66 -10.07 -10.10 24.49
N ASP A 67 -8.82 -10.22 24.06
CA ASP A 67 -7.65 -9.86 24.86
C ASP A 67 -7.64 -8.37 25.19
N TYR A 68 -8.14 -7.55 24.27
CA TYR A 68 -8.23 -6.12 24.48
C TYR A 68 -9.21 -5.72 25.58
N ARG A 69 -10.31 -6.45 25.72
CA ARG A 69 -11.31 -6.21 26.77
C ARG A 69 -10.93 -6.80 28.12
N LEU A 70 -10.13 -7.87 28.14
CA LEU A 70 -9.73 -8.57 29.36
C LEU A 70 -8.55 -7.94 30.09
N ARG A 71 -7.75 -7.10 29.41
CA ARG A 71 -6.58 -6.44 30.01
C ARG A 71 -6.92 -5.07 30.58
N ASP A 72 -6.48 -4.83 31.82
CA ASP A 72 -6.46 -3.49 32.42
C ASP A 72 -5.31 -2.68 31.82
N TRP A 73 -5.66 -1.76 30.92
CA TRP A 73 -4.68 -0.93 30.23
C TRP A 73 -4.14 0.18 31.12
N THR A 74 -3.01 -0.06 31.78
CA THR A 74 -2.35 0.92 32.67
C THR A 74 -1.26 1.75 31.98
N GLY A 75 -0.93 1.46 30.72
CA GLY A 75 0.13 2.13 29.94
C GLY A 75 -0.35 3.04 28.80
N SER A 76 0.61 3.67 28.10
CA SER A 76 0.33 4.47 26.91
C SER A 76 -0.20 3.60 25.75
N PRO A 77 -0.97 4.18 24.79
CA PRO A 77 -1.46 3.46 23.62
C PRO A 77 -0.37 2.78 22.77
N ASP A 78 0.84 3.31 22.84
CA ASP A 78 2.00 2.88 22.07
C ASP A 78 2.85 1.83 22.80
N GLY A 79 2.46 1.35 23.99
CA GLY A 79 3.17 0.30 24.71
C GLY A 79 2.51 -1.07 24.54
N GLU A 80 1.86 -1.52 25.62
CA GLU A 80 1.25 -2.86 25.72
C GLU A 80 0.20 -3.15 24.63
N ARG A 81 -0.49 -2.12 24.15
CA ARG A 81 -1.48 -2.26 23.07
C ARG A 81 -0.82 -2.48 21.71
N GLY A 82 0.31 -1.82 21.45
CA GLY A 82 1.12 -2.06 20.26
C GLY A 82 1.61 -3.50 20.23
N GLU A 83 2.16 -3.97 21.34
CA GLU A 83 2.66 -5.35 21.47
C GLU A 83 1.55 -6.40 21.30
N LEU A 84 0.35 -6.20 21.87
CA LEU A 84 -0.78 -7.09 21.63
C LEU A 84 -1.08 -7.21 20.13
N ARG A 85 -1.17 -6.09 19.42
CA ARG A 85 -1.39 -6.11 17.96
C ARG A 85 -0.27 -6.86 17.23
N ARG A 86 0.97 -6.77 17.72
CA ARG A 86 2.15 -7.43 17.11
C ARG A 86 1.94 -8.92 17.12
N GLN A 87 1.59 -9.44 18.29
CA GLN A 87 1.40 -10.85 18.55
C GLN A 87 0.27 -11.38 17.68
N ILE A 88 -0.88 -10.68 17.66
CA ILE A 88 -2.03 -11.06 16.83
C ILE A 88 -1.68 -11.07 15.34
N VAL A 89 -1.07 -10.01 14.82
CA VAL A 89 -0.70 -9.91 13.40
C VAL A 89 0.35 -10.96 13.04
N THR A 90 1.37 -11.16 13.87
CA THR A 90 2.43 -12.16 13.64
C THR A 90 1.85 -13.56 13.62
N LYS A 91 0.94 -13.87 14.54
CA LYS A 91 0.22 -15.15 14.58
C LYS A 91 -0.63 -15.35 13.32
N ALA A 92 -1.37 -14.33 12.88
CA ALA A 92 -2.17 -14.38 11.67
C ALA A 92 -1.32 -14.61 10.41
N LEU A 93 -0.20 -13.89 10.27
CA LEU A 93 0.74 -14.10 9.16
C LEU A 93 1.42 -15.47 9.22
N SER A 94 1.70 -15.99 10.42
CA SER A 94 2.26 -17.34 10.59
C SER A 94 1.26 -18.42 10.15
N LEU A 95 -0.02 -18.27 10.50
CA LEU A 95 -1.10 -19.15 10.03
C LEU A 95 -1.26 -19.06 8.51
N LEU A 96 -1.17 -17.87 7.93
CA LEU A 96 -1.22 -17.69 6.48
C LEU A 96 -0.01 -18.37 5.81
N ALA A 97 1.19 -18.25 6.39
CA ALA A 97 2.38 -18.92 5.90
C ALA A 97 2.25 -20.44 5.92
N GLN A 98 1.59 -21.00 6.94
CA GLN A 98 1.31 -22.43 7.03
C GLN A 98 0.30 -22.90 5.98
N GLN A 99 -0.73 -22.10 5.67
CA GLN A 99 -1.81 -22.50 4.76
C GLN A 99 -1.53 -22.20 3.29
N MET A 100 -0.83 -21.11 2.97
CA MET A 100 -0.62 -20.63 1.60
C MET A 100 0.86 -20.47 1.22
N GLY A 101 1.77 -20.75 2.16
CA GLY A 101 3.21 -20.65 1.96
C GLY A 101 3.80 -19.34 2.48
N ARG A 102 5.05 -19.42 2.96
CA ARG A 102 5.77 -18.31 3.59
C ARG A 102 5.85 -17.05 2.70
N ASN A 103 6.07 -17.22 1.39
CA ASN A 103 6.19 -16.10 0.46
C ASN A 103 4.88 -15.31 0.35
N VAL A 104 3.72 -15.98 0.35
CA VAL A 104 2.41 -15.29 0.30
C VAL A 104 2.21 -14.41 1.54
N ALA A 105 2.58 -14.91 2.70
CA ALA A 105 2.48 -14.14 3.94
C ALA A 105 3.47 -12.96 3.99
N ILE A 106 4.70 -13.15 3.51
CA ILE A 106 5.69 -12.06 3.37
C ILE A 106 5.18 -11.01 2.38
N ASP A 107 4.61 -11.41 1.25
CA ASP A 107 4.12 -10.46 0.24
C ASP A 107 2.90 -9.68 0.75
N LEU A 108 2.00 -10.31 1.52
CA LEU A 108 0.92 -9.61 2.20
C LEU A 108 1.44 -8.61 3.23
N GLU A 109 2.46 -8.98 4.01
CA GLU A 109 3.09 -8.06 4.96
C GLU A 109 3.73 -6.87 4.26
N LYS A 110 4.50 -7.11 3.18
CA LYS A 110 5.08 -6.05 2.34
C LYS A 110 4.02 -5.14 1.75
N TRP A 111 2.88 -5.71 1.33
CA TRP A 111 1.74 -4.96 0.85
C TRP A 111 1.20 -3.99 1.92
N VAL A 112 0.98 -4.45 3.16
CA VAL A 112 0.55 -3.58 4.27
C VAL A 112 1.56 -2.47 4.51
N ARG A 113 2.85 -2.83 4.59
CA ARG A 113 3.94 -1.85 4.83
C ARG A 113 3.95 -0.77 3.76
N PHE A 114 3.83 -1.15 2.50
CA PHE A 114 3.83 -0.23 1.37
C PHE A 114 2.64 0.73 1.41
N HIS A 115 1.44 0.20 1.65
CA HIS A 115 0.23 1.00 1.54
C HIS A 115 -0.06 1.87 2.77
N GLU A 116 0.29 1.40 3.98
CA GLU A 116 -0.20 1.99 5.23
C GLU A 116 0.90 2.35 6.24
N CYS A 117 2.14 1.89 6.04
CA CYS A 117 3.25 2.18 6.96
C CYS A 117 4.40 2.96 6.31
N CYS A 118 4.34 3.25 5.02
CA CYS A 118 5.40 3.96 4.30
C CYS A 118 4.93 5.33 3.76
N PRO A 119 5.12 6.42 4.53
CA PRO A 119 4.80 7.77 4.07
C PRO A 119 5.61 8.22 2.84
N GLU A 120 6.78 7.62 2.60
CA GLU A 120 7.53 7.84 1.37
C GLU A 120 6.80 7.24 0.16
N ALA A 121 6.39 5.98 0.24
CA ALA A 121 5.66 5.30 -0.84
C ALA A 121 4.34 6.01 -1.16
N GLU A 122 3.60 6.46 -0.14
CA GLU A 122 2.38 7.26 -0.34
C GLU A 122 2.66 8.53 -1.16
N ARG A 123 3.67 9.30 -0.75
CA ARG A 123 4.05 10.54 -1.44
C ARG A 123 4.54 10.27 -2.85
N ALA A 124 5.34 9.21 -3.03
CA ALA A 124 5.85 8.80 -4.33
C ALA A 124 4.75 8.37 -5.28
N MET A 125 3.82 7.50 -4.86
CA MET A 125 2.71 7.08 -5.71
C MET A 125 1.81 8.25 -6.10
N THR A 126 1.59 9.21 -5.20
CA THR A 126 0.83 10.43 -5.51
C THR A 126 1.55 11.28 -6.56
N GLU A 127 2.85 11.52 -6.38
CA GLU A 127 3.63 12.35 -7.30
C GLU A 127 3.79 11.69 -8.68
N TRP A 128 4.06 10.38 -8.71
CA TRP A 128 4.13 9.59 -9.94
C TRP A 128 2.80 9.58 -10.68
N GLN A 129 1.68 9.39 -9.98
CA GLN A 129 0.34 9.44 -10.58
C GLN A 129 0.11 10.79 -11.29
N ILE A 130 0.40 11.89 -10.60
CA ILE A 130 0.20 13.23 -11.15
C ILE A 130 1.13 13.44 -12.35
N THR A 131 2.40 13.05 -12.23
CA THR A 131 3.41 13.23 -13.28
C THR A 131 3.10 12.42 -14.54
N LEU A 132 2.76 11.14 -14.40
CA LEU A 132 2.38 10.30 -15.54
C LEU A 132 1.13 10.82 -16.26
N ARG A 133 0.17 11.40 -15.53
CA ARG A 133 -1.01 12.03 -16.13
C ARG A 133 -0.66 13.21 -17.03
N TYR A 134 0.46 13.90 -16.78
CA TYR A 134 0.90 15.01 -17.64
C TYR A 134 1.30 14.53 -19.05
N ALA A 135 1.74 13.28 -19.21
CA ALA A 135 2.03 12.70 -20.52
C ALA A 135 0.81 12.73 -21.47
N TYR A 136 -0.41 12.66 -20.91
CA TYR A 136 -1.67 12.60 -21.67
C TYR A 136 -2.39 13.94 -21.80
N ILE A 137 -1.81 15.05 -21.32
CA ILE A 137 -2.49 16.34 -21.39
C ILE A 137 -2.73 16.75 -22.85
N SER A 138 -4.00 17.02 -23.16
CA SER A 138 -4.44 17.51 -24.46
C SER A 138 -3.88 18.92 -24.74
N PRO A 139 -3.53 19.24 -26.00
CA PRO A 139 -3.19 20.61 -26.44
C PRO A 139 -4.26 21.66 -26.10
N LYS A 140 -5.52 21.25 -25.93
CA LYS A 140 -6.64 22.14 -25.56
C LYS A 140 -6.69 22.47 -24.06
N SER A 141 -5.89 21.80 -23.23
CA SER A 141 -5.87 22.01 -21.79
C SER A 141 -5.11 23.27 -21.41
N ARG A 142 -5.61 24.02 -20.42
CA ARG A 142 -4.88 25.15 -19.81
C ARG A 142 -3.55 24.74 -19.17
N ARG A 143 -3.37 23.44 -18.86
CA ARG A 143 -2.13 22.89 -18.28
C ARG A 143 -1.11 22.49 -19.35
N TYR A 144 -1.48 22.46 -20.64
CA TYR A 144 -0.60 22.02 -21.73
C TYR A 144 0.72 22.79 -21.83
N PRO A 145 0.79 24.12 -21.60
CA PRO A 145 2.06 24.85 -21.61
C PRO A 145 3.08 24.37 -20.56
N ARG A 146 2.65 23.57 -19.57
CA ARG A 146 3.50 22.98 -18.54
C ARG A 146 3.84 21.51 -18.82
N LYS A 147 3.44 20.97 -19.97
CA LYS A 147 3.75 19.61 -20.37
C LYS A 147 5.18 19.55 -20.91
N VAL A 148 5.95 18.64 -20.36
CA VAL A 148 7.27 18.23 -20.86
C VAL A 148 7.04 17.00 -21.73
N PRO A 149 7.49 16.98 -23.00
CA PRO A 149 7.38 15.81 -23.85
C PRO A 149 8.00 14.56 -23.19
N PRO A 150 7.28 13.42 -23.14
CA PRO A 150 7.85 12.15 -22.69
C PRO A 150 9.09 11.76 -23.51
N PRO A 151 10.05 11.02 -22.93
CA PRO A 151 11.17 10.48 -23.70
C PRO A 151 10.67 9.41 -24.68
N ALA A 152 11.39 9.23 -25.80
CA ALA A 152 11.00 8.32 -26.88
C ALA A 152 10.81 6.86 -26.41
N VAL A 153 11.52 6.45 -25.36
CA VAL A 153 11.41 5.12 -24.75
C VAL A 153 10.09 4.92 -24.00
N LEU A 154 9.47 6.00 -23.50
CA LEU A 154 8.21 5.96 -22.78
C LEU A 154 7.00 6.04 -23.72
N GLU A 155 7.11 6.79 -24.82
CA GLU A 155 6.01 6.96 -25.80
C GLU A 155 5.31 5.67 -26.23
N PRO A 156 6.01 4.57 -26.61
CA PRO A 156 5.34 3.33 -27.00
C PRO A 156 4.65 2.60 -25.83
N ILE A 157 5.01 2.89 -24.58
CA ILE A 157 4.45 2.26 -23.37
C ILE A 157 3.19 2.98 -22.90
N LEU A 158 3.05 4.28 -23.20
CA LEU A 158 1.92 5.10 -22.75
C LEU A 158 0.54 4.47 -23.07
N PRO A 159 0.27 3.97 -24.30
CA PRO A 159 -1.01 3.34 -24.59
C PRO A 159 -1.36 2.15 -23.68
N GLU A 160 -0.36 1.43 -23.15
CA GLU A 160 -0.58 0.23 -22.34
C GLU A 160 -0.93 0.55 -20.88
N ILE A 161 -0.45 1.68 -20.37
CA ILE A 161 -0.72 2.13 -19.00
C ILE A 161 -1.84 3.18 -18.93
N SER A 162 -2.45 3.55 -20.06
CA SER A 162 -3.40 4.66 -20.13
C SER A 162 -4.56 4.51 -19.15
N GLU A 163 -5.17 3.32 -19.07
CA GLU A 163 -6.27 3.03 -18.16
C GLU A 163 -5.86 3.04 -16.68
N LEU A 164 -4.58 2.75 -16.39
CA LEU A 164 -4.05 2.78 -15.02
C LEU A 164 -3.85 4.20 -14.51
N VAL A 165 -3.58 5.16 -15.40
CA VAL A 165 -3.28 6.56 -15.03
C VAL A 165 -4.41 7.54 -15.37
N ALA A 166 -5.36 7.15 -16.21
CA ALA A 166 -6.46 7.99 -16.66
C ALA A 166 -7.31 8.49 -15.48
N LEU A 167 -7.54 9.81 -15.44
CA LEU A 167 -8.39 10.42 -14.41
C LEU A 167 -9.82 9.87 -14.47
N ALA A 168 -10.39 9.77 -15.68
CA ALA A 168 -11.77 9.31 -15.85
C ALA A 168 -11.97 7.91 -15.27
N ARG A 169 -11.09 6.97 -15.61
CA ARG A 169 -11.17 5.59 -15.11
C ARG A 169 -11.04 5.51 -13.58
N ARG A 170 -10.13 6.26 -12.99
CA ARG A 170 -9.97 6.33 -11.52
C ARG A 170 -11.19 6.96 -10.84
N THR A 171 -11.78 8.00 -11.43
CA THR A 171 -13.03 8.58 -10.94
C THR A 171 -14.18 7.57 -11.01
N GLU A 172 -14.32 6.82 -12.10
CA GLU A 172 -15.34 5.77 -12.22
C GLU A 172 -15.20 4.69 -11.13
N ILE A 173 -13.96 4.25 -10.86
CA ILE A 173 -13.70 3.26 -9.81
C ILE A 173 -14.07 3.83 -8.44
N LYS A 174 -13.67 5.07 -8.15
CA LYS A 174 -14.04 5.74 -6.90
C LYS A 174 -15.55 5.88 -6.73
N ASP A 175 -16.25 6.30 -7.78
CA ASP A 175 -17.71 6.43 -7.75
C ASP A 175 -18.41 5.07 -7.63
N ALA A 176 -17.83 4.00 -8.20
CA ALA A 176 -18.32 2.64 -8.01
C ALA A 176 -18.12 2.15 -6.56
N LEU A 177 -16.95 2.41 -5.98
CA LEU A 177 -16.64 2.07 -4.59
C LEU A 177 -17.60 2.75 -3.62
N LYS A 178 -17.82 4.06 -3.79
CA LYS A 178 -18.78 4.85 -2.99
C LYS A 178 -20.20 4.31 -3.03
N ARG A 179 -20.64 3.77 -4.16
CA ARG A 179 -22.00 3.25 -4.33
C ARG A 179 -22.24 1.94 -3.59
N VAL A 180 -21.19 1.14 -3.35
CA VAL A 180 -21.32 -0.16 -2.68
C VAL A 180 -20.90 -0.12 -1.21
N ALA A 181 -20.17 0.92 -0.80
CA ALA A 181 -19.72 1.09 0.57
C ALA A 181 -20.92 1.28 1.52
N PRO A 182 -20.90 0.66 2.71
CA PRO A 182 -21.93 0.87 3.72
C PRO A 182 -21.90 2.32 4.22
N PRO A 183 -23.04 2.85 4.71
CA PRO A 183 -23.04 4.14 5.38
C PRO A 183 -22.14 4.09 6.63
N PRO A 184 -21.56 5.23 7.04
CA PRO A 184 -20.77 5.29 8.27
C PRO A 184 -21.63 4.87 9.48
N PRO A 185 -21.08 4.08 10.42
CA PRO A 185 -21.80 3.76 11.64
C PRO A 185 -22.05 5.04 12.44
N TYR A 186 -23.28 5.16 12.97
CA TYR A 186 -23.82 6.36 13.63
C TYR A 186 -23.00 6.88 14.84
N GLU A 187 -22.05 6.08 15.35
CA GLU A 187 -21.26 6.35 16.56
C GLU A 187 -19.85 6.92 16.30
N GLN A 188 -19.47 7.22 15.05
CA GLN A 188 -18.17 7.83 14.74
C GLN A 188 -18.19 9.36 14.96
N ILE A 189 -18.16 9.81 16.23
CA ILE A 189 -17.93 11.23 16.59
C ILE A 189 -16.40 11.45 16.68
N PRO A 190 -15.78 12.33 15.87
CA PRO A 190 -16.32 13.56 15.27
C PRO A 190 -16.51 13.49 13.74
N TYR A 191 -16.66 12.30 13.16
CA TYR A 191 -16.73 12.08 11.72
C TYR A 191 -18.15 12.19 11.14
N GLU A 192 -19.09 12.84 11.85
CA GLU A 192 -20.45 13.16 11.36
C GLU A 192 -20.45 13.91 10.01
N TYR A 193 -19.31 14.47 9.59
CA TYR A 193 -19.12 15.13 8.29
C TYR A 193 -18.53 14.23 7.18
N MET A 194 -18.15 12.99 7.47
CA MET A 194 -17.70 12.04 6.46
C MET A 194 -18.91 11.32 5.90
N GLU A 195 -19.33 11.67 4.68
CA GLU A 195 -20.39 10.97 3.93
C GLU A 195 -20.05 9.49 3.61
N HIS A 196 -18.91 8.99 4.07
CA HIS A 196 -18.30 7.72 3.67
C HIS A 196 -17.75 6.98 4.89
N CYS A 197 -17.85 5.65 4.89
CA CYS A 197 -17.18 4.84 5.91
C CYS A 197 -15.64 4.92 5.75
N TYR A 198 -14.93 4.73 6.85
CA TYR A 198 -13.47 4.86 6.89
C TYR A 198 -12.76 3.90 5.93
N GLU A 199 -13.27 2.68 5.79
CA GLU A 199 -12.76 1.64 4.90
C GLU A 199 -12.89 2.00 3.41
N GLU A 200 -13.92 2.77 3.01
CA GLU A 200 -14.06 3.27 1.63
C GLU A 200 -12.89 4.20 1.29
N LEU A 201 -12.56 5.11 2.20
CA LEU A 201 -11.44 6.03 2.02
C LEU A 201 -10.11 5.28 1.92
N MET A 202 -9.90 4.29 2.79
CA MET A 202 -8.70 3.43 2.74
C MET A 202 -8.60 2.67 1.42
N LEU A 203 -9.66 1.96 1.01
CA LEU A 203 -9.69 1.24 -0.26
C LEU A 203 -9.44 2.16 -1.45
N SER A 204 -10.06 3.33 -1.50
CA SER A 204 -9.83 4.29 -2.58
C SER A 204 -8.35 4.68 -2.68
N GLN A 205 -7.68 4.91 -1.55
CA GLN A 205 -6.26 5.27 -1.52
C GLN A 205 -5.36 4.10 -1.95
N VAL A 206 -5.63 2.91 -1.43
CA VAL A 206 -4.89 1.69 -1.78
C VAL A 206 -5.02 1.39 -3.27
N ILE A 207 -6.22 1.47 -3.83
CA ILE A 207 -6.47 1.28 -5.27
C ILE A 207 -5.67 2.31 -6.07
N ASP A 208 -5.73 3.60 -5.70
CA ASP A 208 -5.00 4.64 -6.42
C ASP A 208 -3.48 4.40 -6.41
N ARG A 209 -2.92 4.02 -5.25
CA ARG A 209 -1.50 3.68 -5.12
C ARG A 209 -1.15 2.44 -5.93
N SER A 210 -1.98 1.39 -5.89
CA SER A 210 -1.77 0.12 -6.60
C SER A 210 -1.80 0.28 -8.11
N LEU A 211 -2.74 1.06 -8.64
CA LEU A 211 -2.81 1.36 -10.08
C LEU A 211 -1.58 2.14 -10.54
N THR A 212 -1.07 3.07 -9.73
CA THR A 212 0.17 3.78 -10.05
C THR A 212 1.36 2.85 -10.02
N LEU A 213 1.50 2.04 -8.98
CA LEU A 213 2.58 1.06 -8.88
C LEU A 213 2.58 0.10 -10.08
N LYS A 214 1.41 -0.41 -10.46
CA LYS A 214 1.26 -1.28 -11.64
C LYS A 214 1.68 -0.57 -12.94
N ALA A 215 1.40 0.72 -13.08
CA ALA A 215 1.86 1.51 -14.23
C ALA A 215 3.40 1.63 -14.24
N LEU A 216 4.02 1.89 -13.08
CA LEU A 216 5.47 1.97 -12.94
C LEU A 216 6.15 0.61 -13.20
N GLN A 217 5.60 -0.48 -12.69
CA GLN A 217 6.07 -1.84 -12.95
C GLN A 217 5.97 -2.20 -14.44
N THR A 218 4.87 -1.79 -15.10
CA THR A 218 4.70 -1.98 -16.54
C THR A 218 5.78 -1.22 -17.33
N ILE A 219 6.06 0.03 -16.95
CA ILE A 219 7.16 0.81 -17.52
C ILE A 219 8.50 0.10 -17.28
N ALA A 220 8.81 -0.24 -16.04
CA ALA A 220 10.08 -0.85 -15.66
C ALA A 220 10.33 -2.19 -16.37
N SER A 221 9.29 -2.99 -16.60
CA SER A 221 9.40 -4.29 -17.28
C SER A 221 9.85 -4.21 -18.74
N LYS A 222 9.81 -3.02 -19.35
CA LYS A 222 10.11 -2.79 -20.76
C LYS A 222 11.38 -1.98 -20.99
N LEU A 223 12.01 -1.49 -19.93
CA LEU A 223 13.11 -0.55 -20.00
C LEU A 223 14.37 -1.14 -19.36
N ASN A 224 15.52 -0.88 -19.96
CA ASN A 224 16.82 -1.13 -19.31
C ASN A 224 17.19 0.01 -18.34
N ASP A 225 18.29 -0.13 -17.59
CA ASP A 225 18.71 0.82 -16.55
C ASP A 225 18.91 2.26 -17.06
N THR A 226 19.46 2.41 -18.27
CA THR A 226 19.66 3.72 -18.89
C THR A 226 18.32 4.36 -19.24
N GLU A 227 17.43 3.60 -19.88
CA GLU A 227 16.10 4.09 -20.27
C GLU A 227 15.23 4.41 -19.06
N ARG A 228 15.33 3.62 -17.98
CA ARG A 228 14.66 3.92 -16.69
C ARG A 228 15.14 5.24 -16.10
N SER A 229 16.46 5.50 -16.16
CA SER A 229 17.04 6.76 -15.71
C SER A 229 16.54 7.95 -16.52
N GLU A 230 16.35 7.80 -17.84
CA GLU A 230 15.75 8.83 -18.69
C GLU A 230 14.30 9.14 -18.30
N VAL A 231 13.51 8.11 -18.00
CA VAL A 231 12.12 8.29 -17.53
C VAL A 231 12.06 8.97 -16.17
N ALA A 232 12.93 8.59 -15.23
CA ALA A 232 13.04 9.24 -13.93
C ALA A 232 13.41 10.72 -14.07
N MET A 233 14.39 11.03 -14.93
CA MET A 233 14.80 12.41 -15.20
C MET A 233 13.68 13.23 -15.84
N TRP A 234 12.97 12.68 -16.82
CA TRP A 234 11.79 13.33 -17.40
C TRP A 234 10.74 13.62 -16.34
N ALA A 235 10.45 12.65 -15.45
CA ALA A 235 9.47 12.80 -14.39
C ALA A 235 9.84 13.95 -13.43
N GLU A 236 11.12 14.05 -13.05
CA GLU A 236 11.60 15.16 -12.21
C GLU A 236 11.46 16.53 -12.89
N ILE A 237 11.82 16.63 -14.18
CA ILE A 237 11.67 17.86 -14.95
C ILE A 237 10.18 18.23 -15.08
N GLN A 238 9.32 17.26 -15.36
CA GLN A 238 7.88 17.45 -15.42
C GLN A 238 7.34 17.92 -14.08
N ALA A 239 7.72 17.29 -12.96
CA ALA A 239 7.30 17.69 -11.62
C ALA A 239 7.70 19.13 -11.28
N ARG A 240 8.94 19.52 -11.56
CA ARG A 240 9.39 20.92 -11.40
C ARG A 240 8.56 21.90 -12.23
N THR A 241 8.21 21.52 -13.46
CA THR A 241 7.42 22.35 -14.38
C THR A 241 5.97 22.54 -13.92
N MET A 242 5.44 21.66 -13.06
CA MET A 242 4.09 21.81 -12.49
C MET A 242 3.98 22.95 -11.47
N SER A 243 5.12 23.50 -10.99
CA SER A 243 5.27 24.64 -10.07
C SER A 243 4.54 24.50 -8.72
N ARG A 244 3.22 24.65 -8.69
CA ARG A 244 2.42 24.66 -7.43
C ARG A 244 2.04 23.27 -6.96
N TYR A 245 2.05 22.29 -7.86
CA TYR A 245 1.50 20.95 -7.60
C TYR A 245 2.55 19.84 -7.61
N GLY A 246 3.72 20.09 -8.19
CA GLY A 246 4.76 19.07 -8.30
C GLY A 246 5.79 19.19 -7.19
N LYS A 247 6.19 18.05 -6.66
CA LYS A 247 7.22 17.88 -5.63
C LYS A 247 8.22 16.85 -6.15
N PRO A 248 9.21 17.24 -6.98
CA PRO A 248 10.15 16.30 -7.59
C PRO A 248 10.85 15.40 -6.56
N GLU A 249 11.10 15.91 -5.36
CA GLU A 249 11.69 15.17 -4.23
C GLU A 249 10.85 13.95 -3.81
N ASN A 250 9.54 13.96 -4.04
CA ASN A 250 8.67 12.83 -3.72
C ASN A 250 8.74 11.70 -4.74
N LEU A 251 9.25 11.93 -5.97
CA LEU A 251 9.35 10.87 -6.98
C LEU A 251 10.31 9.75 -6.58
N CYS A 252 11.29 10.07 -5.71
CA CYS A 252 12.33 9.16 -5.24
C CYS A 252 13.17 8.55 -6.39
N GLY A 253 13.41 9.33 -7.45
CA GLY A 253 14.21 8.88 -8.60
C GLY A 253 13.61 7.64 -9.26
N ASP A 254 14.45 6.64 -9.51
CA ASP A 254 14.07 5.36 -10.12
C ASP A 254 13.69 4.26 -9.10
N LYS A 255 13.69 4.56 -7.79
CA LYS A 255 13.40 3.59 -6.71
C LYS A 255 12.12 2.80 -6.93
N TYR A 256 11.06 3.47 -7.42
CA TYR A 256 9.76 2.85 -7.68
C TYR A 256 9.55 2.43 -9.15
N LEU A 257 10.51 2.70 -10.04
CA LEU A 257 10.55 2.20 -11.41
C LEU A 257 11.23 0.82 -11.46
N GLN A 258 10.65 -0.12 -10.74
CA GLN A 258 11.13 -1.50 -10.64
C GLN A 258 9.98 -2.48 -10.93
N VAL A 259 10.32 -3.69 -11.39
CA VAL A 259 9.34 -4.74 -11.70
C VAL A 259 8.73 -5.31 -10.42
N GLU A 260 9.56 -5.49 -9.40
CA GLU A 260 9.14 -5.98 -8.09
C GLU A 260 8.78 -4.82 -7.17
N LEU A 261 7.96 -5.12 -6.16
CA LEU A 261 7.64 -4.16 -5.11
C LEU A 261 8.94 -3.83 -4.36
N PRO A 262 9.28 -2.54 -4.13
CA PRO A 262 10.54 -2.20 -3.48
C PRO A 262 10.68 -2.92 -2.15
N CYS A 263 11.79 -3.65 -1.98
CA CYS A 263 12.10 -4.26 -0.70
C CYS A 263 12.30 -3.13 0.33
N PHE A 264 11.52 -3.16 1.39
CA PHE A 264 11.88 -2.45 2.60
C PHE A 264 13.04 -3.23 3.21
N ASP A 265 14.18 -2.60 3.46
CA ASP A 265 15.36 -3.17 4.14
C ASP A 265 15.05 -3.46 5.63
N VAL A 266 13.95 -4.15 5.88
CA VAL A 266 13.37 -4.42 7.19
C VAL A 266 12.95 -5.88 7.17
N PRO A 267 13.48 -6.72 8.08
CA PRO A 267 13.10 -8.13 8.14
C PRO A 267 11.58 -8.32 8.31
N SER A 268 11.08 -9.47 7.86
CA SER A 268 9.68 -9.84 8.00
C SER A 268 9.35 -10.12 9.47
N LEU A 269 8.10 -9.87 9.88
CA LEU A 269 7.59 -10.34 11.18
C LEU A 269 7.74 -11.86 11.35
N LEU A 270 7.78 -12.61 10.24
CA LEU A 270 7.98 -14.05 10.23
C LEU A 270 9.45 -14.47 10.42
N ASP A 271 10.41 -13.56 10.32
CA ASP A 271 11.83 -13.86 10.54
C ASP A 271 12.16 -13.95 12.04
N PHE A 272 11.27 -13.44 12.90
CA PHE A 272 11.44 -13.43 14.36
C PHE A 272 10.42 -14.30 15.09
N SER A 273 9.53 -14.97 14.36
CA SER A 273 8.59 -15.90 14.95
C SER A 273 9.35 -17.16 15.37
N THR A 274 9.91 -17.14 16.58
CA THR A 274 10.15 -18.35 17.36
C THR A 274 8.80 -18.84 17.89
N LEU A 275 7.86 -19.14 17.00
CA LEU A 275 6.81 -20.08 17.37
C LEU A 275 7.51 -21.42 17.42
N ASP A 276 7.86 -21.82 18.65
CA ASP A 276 8.42 -23.10 19.04
C ASP A 276 8.17 -24.21 18.01
N GLU A 277 9.19 -24.50 17.20
CA GLU A 277 9.45 -25.88 16.81
C GLU A 277 9.98 -26.62 18.05
N SER A 278 9.11 -26.81 19.04
CA SER A 278 9.40 -27.72 20.15
C SER A 278 8.14 -28.47 20.60
N ALA A 279 8.15 -29.76 20.23
CA ALA A 279 7.37 -30.92 20.70
C ALA A 279 5.92 -31.12 20.19
#